data_AF-A0A4Y2AWK3-F1
#
_entry.id   AF-A0A4Y2AWK3-F1
#
_cell.length_a   1.000
_cell.length_b   1.000
_cell.length_c   1.000
_cell.angle_alpha   90.00
_cell.angle_beta   90.00
_cell.angle_gamma   90.00
#
_symmetry.space_group_name_H-M   'P 1'
#
loop_
_entity.id
_entity.type
_entity.pdbx_description
1 polymer ?
#
loop_
_entity_poly.entity_id
_entity_poly.type
_entity_poly.pdbx_seq_one_letter_code
_entity_poly.pdbx_strand_id
1 'polypeptide(L)'
;MSHYHWNHIQNLQLADPEFHISKPINIILGADIFFELMQGNQIKGAKNTPYAIDTKLGWVLCGKVSSRQSQNQFVSHHTTRNLNLENDIQNFWELESLSQENSLSNEEQICEELYKSTVSRDDLGRYTVKLPFKPHHKLGNSKSTAVKCFYSLEHRLQKNPTLRQQYTSFLREYEELNHMERVPNTQSYIPESEAFYLPHHGVVREESISTKLRVVFNG
;
A
#
# COMPACT_ATOMS: atom_id res chain seq x y z
N MET A 1 18.84 31.33 32.77
CA MET A 1 20.11 30.87 33.38
C MET A 1 19.83 30.46 34.82
N SER A 2 19.57 29.18 35.09
CA SER A 2 19.45 28.65 36.46
C SER A 2 20.75 27.93 36.84
N HIS A 3 21.44 28.48 37.84
CA HIS A 3 22.74 28.00 38.33
C HIS A 3 22.61 26.68 39.09
N TYR A 4 22.59 25.55 38.39
CA TYR A 4 22.91 24.25 38.99
C TYR A 4 24.34 23.87 38.61
N HIS A 5 25.31 24.24 39.46
CA HIS A 5 26.72 23.91 39.25
C HIS A 5 26.98 22.51 39.84
N TRP A 6 26.64 21.47 39.09
CA TRP A 6 26.93 20.08 39.45
C TRP A 6 28.31 19.68 38.92
N ASN A 7 29.34 19.88 39.75
CA ASN A 7 30.74 19.68 39.35
C ASN A 7 31.02 18.27 38.78
N HIS A 8 30.33 17.25 39.30
CA HIS A 8 30.52 15.86 38.90
C HIS A 8 30.01 15.51 37.49
N ILE A 9 29.31 16.42 36.81
CA ILE A 9 28.79 16.18 35.46
C ILE A 9 29.32 17.15 34.39
N GLN A 10 30.15 18.13 34.74
CA GLN A 10 30.54 19.22 33.83
C GLN A 10 31.34 18.75 32.60
N ASN A 11 32.03 17.62 32.73
CA ASN A 11 32.90 17.08 31.69
C ASN A 11 32.32 15.81 31.04
N LEU A 12 31.01 15.59 31.17
CA LEU A 12 30.34 14.42 30.59
C LEU A 12 29.75 14.76 29.23
N GLN A 13 29.94 13.85 28.27
CA GLN A 13 29.20 13.88 27.02
C GLN A 13 27.78 13.37 27.26
N LEU A 14 26.84 14.28 27.49
CA LEU A 14 25.44 13.94 27.74
C LEU A 14 24.76 13.41 26.48
N ALA A 15 23.84 12.45 26.66
CA ALA A 15 22.98 11.96 25.58
C ALA A 15 22.03 13.06 25.07
N ASP A 16 21.64 13.98 25.95
CA ASP A 16 20.97 15.23 25.61
C ASP A 16 21.76 16.41 26.20
N PRO A 17 22.61 17.09 25.39
CA PRO A 17 23.34 18.28 25.83
C PRO A 17 22.42 19.42 26.27
N GLU A 18 21.18 19.45 25.78
CA GLU A 18 20.19 20.48 26.08
C GLU A 18 19.05 19.94 26.94
N PHE A 19 19.32 18.96 27.82
CA PHE A 19 18.34 18.27 28.69
C PHE A 19 17.39 19.19 29.50
N HIS A 20 17.76 20.46 29.66
CA HIS A 20 16.99 21.48 30.38
C HIS A 20 16.00 22.24 29.49
N ILE A 21 15.98 21.96 28.18
CA ILE A 21 15.11 22.58 27.17
C ILE A 21 14.13 21.52 26.67
N SER A 22 12.83 21.80 26.79
CA SER A 22 11.79 20.88 26.29
C SER A 22 11.82 20.78 24.76
N LYS A 23 11.76 19.56 24.23
CA LYS A 23 11.77 19.24 22.79
C LYS A 23 10.73 18.15 22.47
N PRO A 24 10.21 18.09 21.24
CA PRO A 24 9.33 17.01 20.81
C PRO A 24 10.05 15.65 20.85
N ILE A 25 9.33 14.59 21.23
CA ILE A 25 9.85 13.22 21.23
C ILE A 25 9.94 12.73 19.78
N ASN A 26 11.14 12.34 19.33
CA ASN A 26 11.33 11.81 17.98
C ASN A 26 11.19 10.28 17.91
N ILE A 27 11.67 9.57 18.94
CA ILE A 27 11.74 8.10 18.97
C ILE A 27 11.40 7.63 20.39
N ILE A 28 10.61 6.56 20.49
CA ILE A 28 10.35 5.83 21.74
C ILE A 28 11.07 4.48 21.64
N LEU A 29 11.88 4.18 22.63
CA LEU A 29 12.68 2.94 22.69
C LEU A 29 11.98 1.93 23.60
N GLY A 30 11.86 0.69 23.13
CA GLY A 30 11.24 -0.41 23.88
C GLY A 30 12.06 -0.82 25.11
N ALA A 31 11.41 -1.52 26.05
CA ALA A 31 12.07 -2.01 27.27
C ALA A 31 13.04 -3.17 26.99
N ASP A 32 12.88 -3.85 25.86
CA ASP A 32 13.76 -4.91 25.34
C ASP A 32 15.19 -4.40 25.09
N ILE A 33 15.34 -3.20 24.55
CA ILE A 33 16.66 -2.60 24.29
C ILE A 33 17.25 -1.84 25.48
N PHE A 34 16.48 -1.65 26.57
CA PHE A 34 16.93 -0.89 27.74
C PHE A 34 18.23 -1.43 28.32
N PHE A 35 18.31 -2.75 28.54
CA PHE A 35 19.49 -3.39 29.13
C PHE A 35 20.68 -3.41 28.16
N GLU A 36 20.44 -3.33 26.85
CA GLU A 36 21.50 -3.24 25.86
C GLU A 36 22.12 -1.85 25.77
N LEU A 37 21.38 -0.81 26.14
CA LEU A 37 21.85 0.58 26.12
C LEU A 37 22.69 0.94 27.34
N MET A 38 22.47 0.31 28.48
CA MET A 38 23.16 0.64 29.73
C MET A 38 24.60 0.09 29.74
N GLN A 39 25.57 0.94 30.10
CA GLN A 39 26.99 0.54 30.15
C GLN A 39 27.49 0.24 31.58
N GLY A 40 26.66 0.46 32.59
CA GLY A 40 26.95 0.11 34.00
C GLY A 40 27.76 1.14 34.78
N ASN A 41 28.43 2.10 34.12
CA ASN A 41 29.14 3.18 34.81
C ASN A 41 28.15 4.21 35.40
N GLN A 42 28.43 4.66 36.62
CA GLN A 42 27.61 5.65 37.32
C GLN A 42 28.48 6.66 38.05
N ILE A 43 28.11 7.94 37.95
CA ILE A 43 28.73 9.02 38.71
C ILE A 43 27.69 9.59 39.66
N LYS A 44 27.87 9.34 40.95
CA LYS A 44 26.97 9.81 42.01
C LYS A 44 27.43 11.18 42.49
N GLY A 45 26.51 12.14 42.49
CA GLY A 45 26.72 13.41 43.14
C GLY A 45 26.43 13.36 44.65
N ALA A 46 26.56 14.51 45.31
CA ALA A 46 26.16 14.68 46.70
C ALA A 46 24.63 14.56 46.90
N LYS A 47 24.18 14.51 48.16
CA LYS A 47 22.75 14.43 48.49
C LYS A 47 21.96 15.55 47.79
N ASN A 48 20.84 15.19 47.18
CA ASN A 48 19.95 16.06 46.40
C ASN A 48 20.57 16.69 45.12
N THR A 49 21.57 16.02 44.56
CA THR A 49 22.06 16.28 43.21
C THR A 49 21.80 15.04 42.34
N PRO A 50 21.66 15.19 41.01
CA PRO A 50 21.44 14.05 40.15
C PRO A 50 22.68 13.16 40.10
N TYR A 51 22.51 11.92 39.69
CA TYR A 51 23.60 11.04 39.27
C TYR A 51 23.57 10.89 37.74
N ALA A 52 24.71 10.60 37.16
CA ALA A 52 24.85 10.32 35.74
C ALA A 52 25.02 8.82 35.52
N ILE A 53 24.30 8.25 34.56
CA ILE A 53 24.45 6.86 34.11
C ILE A 53 25.01 6.88 32.69
N ASP A 54 26.01 6.06 32.44
CA ASP A 54 26.59 5.89 31.12
C ASP A 54 25.73 4.94 30.27
N THR A 55 25.39 5.39 29.07
CA THR A 55 24.63 4.63 28.08
C THR A 55 25.34 4.68 26.73
N LYS A 56 25.00 3.79 25.79
CA LYS A 56 25.51 3.82 24.42
C LYS A 56 25.19 5.13 23.67
N LEU A 57 24.23 5.91 24.16
CA LEU A 57 23.81 7.19 23.57
C LEU A 57 24.50 8.40 24.22
N GLY A 58 25.34 8.17 25.24
CA GLY A 58 25.94 9.20 26.09
C GLY A 58 25.42 9.14 27.53
N TRP A 59 25.89 10.06 28.36
CA TRP A 59 25.52 10.11 29.78
C TRP A 59 24.10 10.65 29.97
N VAL A 60 23.29 9.94 30.74
CA VAL A 60 21.92 10.34 31.09
C VAL A 60 21.87 10.76 32.55
N LEU A 61 21.20 11.88 32.84
CA LEU A 61 21.02 12.39 34.20
C LEU A 61 19.75 11.80 34.82
N CYS A 62 19.86 11.33 36.07
CA CYS A 62 18.77 10.71 36.80
C CYS A 62 18.78 11.15 38.27
N GLY A 63 17.62 11.07 38.92
CA GLY A 63 17.49 11.31 40.36
C GLY A 63 16.96 12.69 40.75
N LYS A 64 16.93 12.92 42.07
CA LYS A 64 16.26 14.08 42.67
C LYS A 64 17.17 15.30 42.68
N VAL A 65 16.61 16.44 42.25
CA VAL A 65 17.23 17.75 42.36
C VAL A 65 16.53 18.56 43.46
N SER A 66 17.28 19.25 44.31
CA SER A 66 16.72 20.28 45.21
C SER A 66 16.12 21.43 44.39
N SER A 67 14.79 21.57 44.33
CA SER A 67 14.19 22.81 43.86
C SER A 67 14.10 23.80 45.03
N ARG A 68 14.55 25.06 44.83
CA ARG A 68 14.32 26.16 45.78
C ARG A 68 12.97 26.86 45.60
N GLN A 69 12.14 26.37 44.67
CA GLN A 69 10.80 26.88 44.42
C GLN A 69 9.86 25.69 44.24
N SER A 70 9.09 25.42 45.30
CA SER A 70 7.95 24.51 45.25
C SER A 70 6.79 25.21 44.55
N GLN A 71 6.80 25.22 43.21
CA GLN A 71 5.55 25.08 42.49
C GLN A 71 5.32 23.57 42.36
N ASN A 72 4.27 23.07 43.00
CA ASN A 72 3.83 21.68 42.95
C ASN A 72 3.34 21.31 41.54
N GLN A 73 4.20 21.37 40.53
CA GLN A 73 3.93 20.75 39.23
C GLN A 73 4.49 19.33 39.26
N PHE A 74 3.66 18.41 39.75
CA PHE A 74 3.80 17.00 39.46
C PHE A 74 3.29 16.78 38.03
N VAL A 75 4.19 16.52 37.08
CA VAL A 75 3.79 15.99 35.77
C VAL A 75 3.74 14.47 35.93
N SER A 76 2.54 13.96 36.23
CA SER A 76 2.25 12.53 36.19
C SER A 76 1.71 12.20 34.80
N HIS A 77 2.42 11.37 34.03
CA HIS A 77 1.84 10.76 32.83
C HIS A 77 0.94 9.61 33.26
N HIS A 78 -0.31 9.93 33.59
CA HIS A 78 -1.33 8.91 33.78
C HIS A 78 -1.72 8.33 32.43
N THR A 79 -1.34 7.08 32.17
CA THR A 79 -2.00 6.25 31.15
C THR A 79 -3.38 5.90 31.69
N THR A 80 -4.40 6.65 31.30
CA THR A 80 -5.79 6.27 31.57
C THR A 80 -6.24 5.27 30.50
N ARG A 81 -6.83 4.16 30.93
CA ARG A 81 -7.50 3.25 30.01
C ARG A 81 -8.72 4.00 29.49
N ASN A 82 -8.68 4.45 28.23
CA ASN A 82 -9.84 5.07 27.60
C ASN A 82 -10.84 3.95 27.30
N LEU A 83 -11.73 3.65 28.26
CA LEU A 83 -12.75 2.60 28.12
C LEU A 83 -13.67 2.85 26.91
N ASN A 84 -13.81 4.11 26.49
CA ASN A 84 -14.58 4.45 25.30
C ASN A 84 -13.82 4.13 24.01
N LEU A 85 -12.48 4.07 24.02
CA LEU A 85 -11.71 3.77 22.80
C LEU A 85 -11.98 2.35 22.30
N GLU A 86 -12.14 1.38 23.21
CA GLU A 86 -12.50 0.01 22.84
C GLU A 86 -13.89 0.00 22.14
N ASN A 87 -14.87 0.75 22.69
CA ASN A 87 -16.19 0.91 22.06
C ASN A 87 -16.15 1.71 20.75
N ASP A 88 -15.34 2.77 20.67
CA ASP A 88 -15.23 3.61 19.48
C ASP A 88 -14.58 2.83 18.33
N ILE A 89 -13.57 2.01 18.63
CA ILE A 89 -12.97 1.08 17.67
C ILE A 89 -13.98 0.01 17.27
N GLN A 90 -14.71 -0.58 18.22
CA GLN A 90 -15.75 -1.55 17.89
C GLN A 90 -16.83 -0.95 16.98
N ASN A 91 -17.35 0.23 17.32
CA ASN A 91 -18.34 0.95 16.52
C ASN A 91 -17.81 1.31 15.13
N PHE A 92 -16.53 1.69 15.03
CA PHE A 92 -15.87 1.94 13.74
C PHE A 92 -15.86 0.67 12.88
N TRP A 93 -15.49 -0.47 13.47
CA TRP A 93 -15.44 -1.74 12.75
C TRP A 93 -16.83 -2.23 12.35
N GLU A 94 -17.84 -2.05 13.20
CA GLU A 94 -19.23 -2.37 12.89
C GLU A 94 -19.80 -1.47 11.78
N LEU A 95 -19.47 -0.17 11.76
CA LEU A 95 -19.89 0.77 10.71
C LEU A 95 -19.18 0.53 9.37
N GLU A 96 -17.89 0.21 9.38
CA GLU A 96 -17.16 -0.13 8.15
C GLU A 96 -17.44 -1.56 7.66
N SER A 97 -17.90 -2.45 8.55
CA SER A 97 -18.33 -3.77 8.14
C SER A 97 -19.60 -3.67 7.30
N LEU A 98 -19.52 -4.14 6.06
CA LEU A 98 -20.70 -4.30 5.22
C LEU A 98 -21.65 -5.29 5.90
N SER A 99 -22.93 -4.95 6.01
CA SER A 99 -23.96 -5.86 6.50
C SER A 99 -23.90 -7.16 5.70
N GLN A 100 -23.60 -8.28 6.36
CA GLN A 100 -23.75 -9.61 5.79
C GLN A 100 -25.24 -9.85 5.53
N GLU A 101 -25.73 -9.43 4.37
CA GLU A 101 -26.97 -9.98 3.84
C GLU A 101 -26.73 -11.47 3.59
N ASN A 102 -27.27 -12.30 4.49
CA ASN A 102 -27.03 -13.74 4.56
C ASN A 102 -27.64 -14.55 3.38
N SER A 103 -28.08 -13.89 2.32
CA SER A 103 -28.61 -14.55 1.13
C SER A 103 -27.78 -14.16 -0.09
N LEU A 104 -26.72 -14.93 -0.34
CA LEU A 104 -26.06 -14.94 -1.63
C LEU A 104 -27.12 -15.25 -2.71
N SER A 105 -27.14 -14.45 -3.76
CA SER A 105 -27.88 -14.76 -4.98
C SER A 105 -27.39 -16.08 -5.59
N ASN A 106 -28.19 -16.70 -6.45
CA ASN A 106 -27.79 -17.93 -7.12
C ASN A 106 -26.48 -17.77 -7.90
N GLU A 107 -26.24 -16.61 -8.53
CA GLU A 107 -24.99 -16.35 -9.25
C GLU A 107 -23.78 -16.28 -8.31
N GLU A 108 -23.95 -15.66 -7.13
CA GLU A 108 -22.91 -15.58 -6.12
C GLU A 108 -22.61 -16.95 -5.49
N GLN A 109 -23.62 -17.78 -5.25
CA GLN A 109 -23.44 -19.15 -4.77
C GLN A 109 -22.63 -19.99 -5.77
N ILE A 110 -22.95 -19.91 -7.06
CA ILE A 110 -22.21 -20.60 -8.12
C ILE A 110 -20.75 -20.10 -8.17
N CYS A 111 -20.53 -18.80 -8.03
CA CYS A 111 -19.18 -18.22 -8.03
C CYS A 111 -18.36 -18.69 -6.81
N GLU A 112 -18.98 -18.72 -5.63
CA GLU A 112 -18.38 -19.17 -4.38
C GLU A 112 -18.03 -20.67 -4.44
N GLU A 113 -18.92 -21.51 -4.97
CA GLU A 113 -18.68 -22.94 -5.21
C GLU A 113 -17.55 -23.16 -6.22
N LEU A 114 -17.52 -22.39 -7.31
CA LEU A 114 -16.44 -22.44 -8.29
C LEU A 114 -15.10 -22.06 -7.66
N TYR A 115 -15.06 -20.98 -6.87
CA TYR A 115 -13.86 -20.57 -6.17
C TYR A 115 -13.37 -21.68 -5.24
N LYS A 116 -14.24 -22.20 -4.36
CA LYS A 116 -13.90 -23.27 -3.41
C LYS A 116 -13.38 -24.53 -4.09
N SER A 117 -13.97 -24.90 -5.23
CA SER A 117 -13.61 -26.14 -5.94
C SER A 117 -12.38 -26.03 -6.83
N THR A 118 -11.99 -24.81 -7.24
CA THR A 118 -10.93 -24.62 -8.25
C THR A 118 -9.72 -23.84 -7.73
N VAL A 119 -9.83 -23.17 -6.59
CA VAL A 119 -8.70 -22.48 -5.98
C VAL A 119 -7.64 -23.50 -5.57
N SER A 120 -6.42 -23.26 -6.00
CA SER A 120 -5.25 -24.07 -5.67
C SER A 120 -4.03 -23.17 -5.48
N ARG A 121 -2.91 -23.77 -5.06
CA ARG A 121 -1.62 -23.09 -5.05
C ARG A 121 -0.68 -23.75 -6.05
N ASP A 122 0.09 -22.95 -6.77
CA ASP A 122 1.16 -23.46 -7.63
C ASP A 122 2.39 -23.89 -6.82
N ASP A 123 3.40 -24.40 -7.51
CA ASP A 123 4.66 -24.86 -6.90
C ASP A 123 5.44 -23.75 -6.15
N LEU A 124 5.10 -22.49 -6.43
CA LEU A 124 5.68 -21.30 -5.78
C LEU A 124 4.80 -20.77 -4.63
N GLY A 125 3.69 -21.45 -4.33
CA GLY A 125 2.76 -21.08 -3.26
C GLY A 125 1.78 -19.96 -3.61
N ARG A 126 1.69 -19.54 -4.89
CA ARG A 126 0.77 -18.50 -5.36
C ARG A 126 -0.61 -19.09 -5.59
N TYR A 127 -1.65 -18.34 -5.22
CA TYR A 127 -3.02 -18.75 -5.53
C TYR A 127 -3.28 -18.75 -7.03
N THR A 128 -3.78 -19.88 -7.52
CA THR A 128 -4.33 -20.04 -8.86
C THR A 128 -5.84 -20.17 -8.73
N VAL A 129 -6.57 -19.23 -9.33
CA VAL A 129 -8.03 -19.15 -9.27
C VAL A 129 -8.58 -19.23 -10.68
N LYS A 130 -9.63 -20.04 -10.88
CA LYS A 130 -10.31 -20.12 -12.17
C LYS A 130 -11.25 -18.93 -12.34
N LEU A 131 -11.25 -18.33 -13.53
CA LEU A 131 -12.17 -17.24 -13.85
C LEU A 131 -13.63 -17.75 -13.87
N PRO A 132 -14.57 -17.11 -13.15
CA PRO A 132 -15.98 -17.44 -13.21
C PRO A 132 -16.59 -16.94 -14.52
N PHE A 133 -17.17 -17.87 -15.29
CA PHE A 133 -17.96 -17.55 -16.48
C PHE A 133 -19.42 -17.88 -16.23
N LYS A 134 -20.33 -17.02 -16.72
CA LYS A 134 -21.75 -17.30 -16.69
C LYS A 134 -22.07 -18.49 -17.61
N PRO A 135 -22.73 -19.55 -17.12
CA PRO A 135 -23.11 -20.68 -17.97
C PRO A 135 -24.10 -20.21 -19.04
N HIS A 136 -23.89 -20.65 -20.28
CA HIS A 136 -24.79 -20.42 -21.42
C HIS A 136 -25.06 -18.95 -21.79
N HIS A 137 -24.16 -18.02 -21.44
CA HIS A 137 -24.31 -16.63 -21.87
C HIS A 137 -24.07 -16.49 -23.38
N LYS A 138 -25.06 -15.96 -24.10
CA LYS A 138 -24.95 -15.70 -25.54
C LYS A 138 -24.34 -14.32 -25.75
N LEU A 139 -23.19 -14.26 -26.40
CA LEU A 139 -22.42 -13.02 -26.61
C LEU A 139 -23.07 -12.06 -27.65
N GLY A 140 -24.10 -12.51 -28.38
CA GLY A 140 -24.80 -11.69 -29.37
C GLY A 140 -23.97 -11.42 -30.63
N ASN A 141 -24.54 -10.68 -31.60
CA ASN A 141 -23.86 -10.36 -32.86
C ASN A 141 -23.08 -9.04 -32.75
N SER A 142 -21.78 -9.11 -32.50
CA SER A 142 -20.88 -7.93 -32.45
C SER A 142 -20.09 -7.68 -33.75
N LYS A 143 -20.08 -8.64 -34.68
CA LYS A 143 -19.26 -8.59 -35.89
C LYS A 143 -19.55 -7.37 -36.75
N SER A 144 -20.83 -7.07 -36.97
CA SER A 144 -21.23 -5.95 -37.84
C SER A 144 -20.73 -4.59 -37.31
N THR A 145 -20.79 -4.38 -35.99
CA THR A 145 -20.28 -3.18 -35.31
C THR A 145 -18.76 -3.13 -35.37
N ALA A 146 -18.08 -4.23 -35.04
CA ALA A 146 -16.62 -4.30 -35.08
C ALA A 146 -16.05 -4.01 -36.47
N VAL A 147 -16.68 -4.56 -37.53
CA VAL A 147 -16.28 -4.32 -38.92
C VAL A 147 -16.44 -2.84 -39.31
N LYS A 148 -17.53 -2.17 -38.91
CA LYS A 148 -17.71 -0.73 -39.16
C LYS A 148 -16.61 0.10 -38.48
N CYS A 149 -16.30 -0.21 -37.22
CA CYS A 149 -15.22 0.44 -36.49
C CYS A 149 -13.85 0.17 -37.14
N PHE A 150 -13.61 -1.05 -37.61
CA PHE A 150 -12.38 -1.42 -38.31
C PHE A 150 -12.16 -0.57 -39.58
N TYR A 151 -13.18 -0.40 -40.42
CA TYR A 151 -13.05 0.44 -41.62
C TYR A 151 -12.79 1.91 -41.27
N SER A 152 -13.43 2.43 -40.21
CA SER A 152 -13.15 3.79 -39.72
C SER A 152 -11.71 3.94 -39.23
N LEU A 153 -11.20 2.94 -38.48
CA LEU A 153 -9.82 2.88 -38.04
C LEU A 153 -8.86 2.86 -39.25
N GLU A 154 -9.08 1.97 -40.22
CA GLU A 154 -8.27 1.87 -41.43
C GLU A 154 -8.19 3.19 -42.18
N HIS A 155 -9.31 3.89 -42.37
CA HIS A 155 -9.32 5.21 -42.99
C HIS A 155 -8.49 6.24 -42.20
N ARG A 156 -8.54 6.20 -40.86
CA ARG A 156 -7.73 7.08 -40.00
C ARG A 156 -6.23 6.76 -40.12
N LEU A 157 -5.87 5.48 -40.13
CA LEU A 157 -4.47 5.03 -40.28
C LEU A 157 -3.93 5.36 -41.68
N GLN A 158 -4.74 5.27 -42.73
CA GLN A 158 -4.35 5.67 -44.07
C GLN A 158 -4.00 7.17 -44.17
N LYS A 159 -4.76 8.02 -43.47
CA LYS A 159 -4.54 9.48 -43.45
C LYS A 159 -3.35 9.92 -42.58
N ASN A 160 -2.91 9.08 -41.63
CA ASN A 160 -1.83 9.42 -40.71
C ASN A 160 -0.77 8.30 -40.68
N PRO A 161 0.30 8.42 -41.51
CA PRO A 161 1.37 7.42 -41.60
C PRO A 161 2.08 7.14 -40.27
N THR A 162 2.31 8.18 -39.46
CA THR A 162 2.97 8.04 -38.14
C THR A 162 2.12 7.21 -37.19
N LEU A 163 0.82 7.49 -37.11
CA LEU A 163 -0.12 6.72 -36.30
C LEU A 163 -0.19 5.26 -36.79
N ARG A 164 -0.21 5.03 -38.11
CA ARG A 164 -0.20 3.68 -38.71
C ARG A 164 1.03 2.89 -38.31
N GLN A 165 2.21 3.51 -38.36
CA GLN A 165 3.46 2.86 -37.96
C GLN A 165 3.41 2.45 -36.49
N GLN A 166 3.03 3.38 -35.59
CA GLN A 166 2.90 3.10 -34.16
C GLN A 166 1.88 1.99 -33.88
N TYR A 167 0.75 2.00 -34.59
CA TYR A 167 -0.32 1.01 -34.45
C TYR A 167 0.15 -0.39 -34.86
N THR A 168 0.85 -0.47 -36.00
CA THR A 168 1.39 -1.72 -36.51
C THR A 168 2.46 -2.28 -35.58
N SER A 169 3.34 -1.42 -35.05
CA SER A 169 4.34 -1.84 -34.07
C SER A 169 3.71 -2.37 -32.79
N PHE A 170 2.65 -1.74 -32.27
CA PHE A 170 1.92 -2.25 -31.11
C PHE A 170 1.36 -3.64 -31.38
N LEU A 171 0.69 -3.84 -32.52
CA LEU A 171 0.11 -5.15 -32.86
C LEU A 171 1.19 -6.22 -32.96
N ARG A 172 2.34 -5.95 -33.58
CA ARG A 172 3.46 -6.90 -33.64
C ARG A 172 3.98 -7.26 -32.24
N GLU A 173 4.21 -6.27 -31.38
CA GLU A 173 4.64 -6.49 -29.99
C GLU A 173 3.62 -7.37 -29.24
N TYR A 174 2.32 -7.14 -29.45
CA TYR A 174 1.25 -7.93 -28.83
C TYR A 174 1.20 -9.39 -29.31
N GLU A 175 1.49 -9.65 -30.59
CA GLU A 175 1.65 -11.00 -31.15
C GLU A 175 2.91 -11.69 -30.62
N GLU A 176 4.06 -11.00 -30.62
CA GLU A 176 5.35 -11.52 -30.14
C GLU A 176 5.32 -11.92 -28.66
N LEU A 177 4.56 -11.18 -27.85
CA LEU A 177 4.33 -11.49 -26.43
C LEU A 177 3.29 -12.61 -26.20
N ASN A 178 2.78 -13.23 -27.27
CA ASN A 178 1.71 -14.22 -27.24
C ASN A 178 0.44 -13.71 -26.53
N HIS A 179 0.14 -12.41 -26.65
CA HIS A 179 -1.11 -11.82 -26.15
C HIS A 179 -2.23 -11.87 -27.20
N MET A 180 -1.90 -12.12 -28.47
CA MET A 180 -2.85 -12.46 -29.52
C MET A 180 -2.23 -13.44 -30.51
N GLU A 181 -3.09 -14.13 -31.26
CA GLU A 181 -2.70 -14.98 -32.37
C GLU A 181 -3.58 -14.70 -33.58
N ARG A 182 -3.04 -14.98 -34.77
CA ARG A 182 -3.82 -14.87 -36.00
C ARG A 182 -4.82 -16.03 -36.09
N VAL A 183 -6.10 -15.70 -36.20
CA VAL A 183 -7.16 -16.69 -36.43
C VAL A 183 -6.88 -17.47 -37.72
N PRO A 184 -6.80 -18.82 -37.68
CA PRO A 184 -6.59 -19.65 -38.87
C PRO A 184 -7.67 -19.44 -39.92
N ASN A 185 -7.29 -19.44 -41.20
CA ASN A 185 -8.25 -19.30 -42.31
C ASN A 185 -9.30 -20.43 -42.33
N THR A 186 -8.98 -21.60 -41.79
CA THR A 186 -9.90 -22.74 -41.63
C THR A 186 -11.02 -22.48 -40.61
N GLN A 187 -10.86 -21.49 -39.73
CA GLN A 187 -11.83 -21.07 -38.72
C GLN A 187 -12.51 -19.74 -39.11
N SER A 188 -12.54 -19.39 -40.41
CA SER A 188 -13.10 -18.11 -40.88
C SER A 188 -14.62 -17.97 -40.62
N TYR A 189 -15.32 -19.07 -40.32
CA TYR A 189 -16.72 -19.09 -39.93
C TYR A 189 -16.87 -19.76 -38.57
N ILE A 190 -16.59 -19.00 -37.51
CA ILE A 190 -17.04 -19.35 -36.17
C ILE A 190 -18.50 -18.86 -36.06
N PRO A 191 -19.44 -19.71 -35.62
CA PRO A 191 -20.81 -19.28 -35.35
C PRO A 191 -20.85 -18.01 -34.51
N GLU A 192 -21.77 -17.09 -34.79
CA GLU A 192 -21.89 -15.84 -34.02
C GLU A 192 -22.20 -16.07 -32.53
N SER A 193 -22.69 -17.26 -32.17
CA SER A 193 -22.87 -17.68 -30.78
C SER A 193 -21.57 -18.01 -30.05
N GLU A 194 -20.47 -18.23 -30.76
CA GLU A 194 -19.20 -18.74 -30.25
C GLU A 194 -18.04 -17.75 -30.42
N ALA A 195 -18.24 -16.67 -31.19
CA ALA A 195 -17.25 -15.62 -31.38
C ALA A 195 -17.80 -14.24 -31.04
N PHE A 196 -16.99 -13.44 -30.35
CA PHE A 196 -17.27 -12.04 -30.08
C PHE A 196 -16.15 -11.18 -30.65
N TYR A 197 -16.52 -10.14 -31.39
CA TYR A 197 -15.61 -9.24 -32.07
C TYR A 197 -15.54 -7.91 -31.32
N LEU A 198 -14.38 -7.61 -30.76
CA LEU A 198 -14.15 -6.36 -30.03
C LEU A 198 -13.61 -5.29 -30.99
N PRO A 199 -14.32 -4.15 -31.17
CA PRO A 199 -13.73 -2.98 -31.78
C PRO A 199 -12.51 -2.53 -30.98
N HIS A 200 -11.50 -2.00 -31.65
CA HIS A 200 -10.32 -1.47 -30.97
C HIS A 200 -9.87 -0.15 -31.61
N HIS A 201 -9.23 0.70 -30.81
CA HIS A 201 -8.74 1.99 -31.27
C HIS A 201 -7.47 2.42 -30.54
N GLY A 202 -6.66 3.22 -31.21
CA GLY A 202 -5.40 3.73 -30.67
C GLY A 202 -5.61 5.06 -29.94
N VAL A 203 -5.05 5.16 -28.74
CA VAL A 203 -5.02 6.37 -27.90
C VAL A 203 -3.56 6.80 -27.73
N VAL A 204 -3.29 8.08 -27.99
CA VAL A 204 -1.99 8.72 -27.78
C VAL A 204 -2.18 9.76 -26.68
N ARG A 205 -1.29 9.79 -25.69
CA ARG A 205 -1.20 10.91 -24.75
C ARG A 205 -0.16 11.89 -25.30
N GLU A 206 -0.60 13.09 -25.65
CA GLU A 206 0.25 14.10 -26.30
C GLU A 206 1.18 14.82 -25.29
N GLU A 207 0.85 14.78 -24.00
CA GLU A 207 1.53 15.55 -22.94
C GLU A 207 2.76 14.86 -22.33
N SER A 208 3.10 13.64 -22.75
CA SER A 208 4.29 12.94 -22.25
C SER A 208 5.32 12.74 -23.34
N ILE A 209 6.55 13.16 -23.04
CA ILE A 209 7.74 13.14 -23.91
C ILE A 209 8.05 11.70 -24.42
N SER A 210 7.43 10.66 -23.85
CA SER A 210 7.73 9.24 -24.14
C SER A 210 6.52 8.33 -24.39
N THR A 211 5.27 8.82 -24.46
CA THR A 211 4.13 7.89 -24.47
C THR A 211 3.99 7.13 -25.79
N LYS A 212 4.39 5.85 -25.77
CA LYS A 212 4.00 4.82 -26.73
C LYS A 212 2.47 4.83 -26.91
N LEU A 213 2.00 4.69 -28.15
CA LEU A 213 0.61 4.41 -28.49
C LEU A 213 0.09 3.23 -27.67
N ARG A 214 -1.14 3.34 -27.15
CA ARG A 214 -1.85 2.21 -26.54
C ARG A 214 -3.08 1.87 -27.36
N VAL A 215 -3.35 0.59 -27.57
CA VAL A 215 -4.61 0.12 -28.16
C VAL A 215 -5.57 -0.22 -27.05
N VAL A 216 -6.79 0.30 -27.17
CA VAL A 216 -7.92 0.05 -26.27
C VAL A 216 -8.91 -0.83 -27.02
N PHE A 217 -9.32 -1.93 -26.40
CA PHE A 217 -10.39 -2.81 -26.88
C PHE A 217 -11.70 -2.40 -26.20
N ASN A 218 -12.72 -2.16 -27.00
CA ASN A 218 -14.03 -1.73 -26.54
C ASN A 218 -14.85 -2.99 -26.20
N GLY A 219 -14.75 -3.41 -24.93
CA GLY A 219 -15.56 -4.47 -24.32
C GLY A 219 -17.00 -4.07 -24.05
#